data_AF-A0A822BZN1-F1
#
_entry.id   AF-A0A822BZN1-F1
#
_cell.length_a   1.000
_cell.length_b   1.000
_cell.length_c   1.000
_cell.angle_alpha   90.00
_cell.angle_beta   90.00
_cell.angle_gamma   90.00
#
_symmetry.space_group_name_H-M   'P 1'
#
loop_
_entity.id
_entity.type
_entity.pdbx_description
1 polymer ?
#
loop_
_entity_poly.entity_id
_entity_poly.type
_entity_poly.pdbx_seq_one_letter_code
_entity_poly.pdbx_strand_id
1 'polypeptide(L)' 'MSKILLKFYDEDIIEEDTFYTWHEKASKRFTDKNTAKEIREMANEFVQWLRTAEESSDEEDDDDDNKLPEPQ' A
#
# COMPACT_ATOMS: atom_id res chain seq x y z
N MET A 1 7.72 7.52 10.41
CA MET A 1 8.21 7.11 9.08
C MET A 1 7.26 7.55 7.97
N SER A 2 5.95 7.29 8.12
CA SER A 2 4.90 7.58 7.12
C SER A 2 4.91 9.02 6.56
N LYS A 3 5.14 10.04 7.41
CA LYS A 3 5.24 11.45 6.96
C LYS A 3 6.37 11.73 5.98
N ILE A 4 7.48 10.99 6.10
CA ILE A 4 8.64 11.15 5.22
C ILE A 4 8.35 10.48 3.87
N LEU A 5 7.78 9.27 3.89
CA LEU A 5 7.40 8.55 2.68
C LEU A 5 6.33 9.31 1.89
N LEU A 6 5.32 9.86 2.58
CA LEU A 6 4.31 10.72 1.97
C LEU A 6 4.92 11.93 1.26
N LYS A 7 5.93 12.58 1.85
CA LYS A 7 6.62 13.70 1.19
C LYS A 7 7.34 13.30 -0.09
N PHE A 8 7.89 12.08 -0.17
CA PHE A 8 8.52 11.59 -1.40
C PHE A 8 7.49 11.23 -2.48
N TYR A 9 6.30 10.79 -2.06
CA TYR A 9 5.16 10.56 -2.94
C TYR A 9 4.57 11.88 -3.46
N ASP A 10 4.25 12.83 -2.56
CA ASP A 10 3.67 14.15 -2.91
C ASP A 10 4.52 14.95 -3.92
N GLU A 11 5.84 14.76 -3.89
CA GLU A 11 6.81 15.49 -4.72
C GLU A 11 7.21 14.69 -5.99
N ASP A 12 6.50 13.60 -6.30
CA ASP A 12 6.75 12.72 -7.45
C ASP A 12 8.21 12.20 -7.54
N ILE A 13 8.86 11.98 -6.39
CA ILE A 13 10.26 11.51 -6.34
C ILE A 13 10.32 9.98 -6.47
N ILE A 14 9.32 9.29 -5.91
CA ILE A 14 9.25 7.82 -5.88
C ILE A 14 7.87 7.39 -6.37
N GLU A 15 7.85 6.54 -7.39
CA GLU A 15 6.63 5.96 -7.93
C GLU A 15 5.99 4.93 -6.97
N GLU A 16 4.68 4.75 -7.08
CA GLU A 16 3.90 3.87 -6.21
C GLU A 16 4.38 2.41 -6.28
N ASP A 17 4.62 1.90 -7.49
CA ASP A 17 5.18 0.56 -7.74
C ASP A 17 6.52 0.33 -7.02
N THR A 18 7.32 1.39 -6.88
CA THR A 18 8.60 1.32 -6.18
C THR A 18 8.39 1.17 -4.68
N PHE A 19 7.38 1.83 -4.09
CA PHE A 19 7.01 1.63 -2.70
C PHE A 19 6.56 0.18 -2.44
N TYR A 20 5.74 -0.39 -3.33
CA TYR A 20 5.29 -1.78 -3.23
C TYR A 20 6.46 -2.77 -3.28
N THR A 21 7.28 -2.67 -4.32
CA THR A 21 8.45 -3.55 -4.53
C THR A 21 9.44 -3.46 -3.36
N TRP A 22 9.67 -2.26 -2.83
CA TRP A 22 10.56 -2.05 -1.69
C TRP A 22 10.01 -2.66 -0.40
N HIS A 23 8.70 -2.55 -0.18
CA HIS A 23 8.03 -3.01 1.03
C HIS A 23 8.00 -4.54 1.14
N GLU A 24 7.80 -5.25 0.02
CA GLU A 24 7.64 -6.72 -0.02
C GLU A 24 8.74 -7.49 0.71
N LYS A 25 10.01 -7.09 0.56
CA LYS A 25 11.14 -7.87 1.06
C LYS A 25 12.18 -7.05 1.80
N ALA A 26 12.37 -7.38 3.08
CA ALA A 26 13.47 -6.87 3.89
C ALA A 26 14.83 -7.21 3.27
N SER A 27 15.57 -6.17 2.89
CA SER A 27 16.92 -6.27 2.32
C SER A 27 17.98 -5.91 3.37
N LYS A 28 19.10 -6.64 3.35
CA LYS A 28 20.28 -6.36 4.19
C LYS A 28 21.27 -5.39 3.54
N ARG A 29 20.91 -4.81 2.39
CA ARG A 29 21.82 -4.01 1.56
C ARG A 29 22.26 -2.71 2.24
N PHE A 30 21.40 -2.12 3.06
CA PHE A 30 21.62 -0.79 3.66
C PHE A 30 21.59 -0.78 5.19
N THR A 31 21.03 -1.82 5.81
CA THR A 31 20.97 -2.00 7.26
C THR A 31 20.82 -3.50 7.57
N ASP A 32 20.92 -3.90 8.83
CA ASP A 32 20.67 -5.28 9.23
C ASP A 32 19.20 -5.71 9.01
N LYS A 33 18.96 -7.02 9.01
CA LYS A 33 17.65 -7.56 8.66
C LYS A 33 16.55 -7.19 9.67
N ASN A 34 16.91 -6.99 10.94
CA ASN A 34 15.93 -6.69 11.99
C ASN A 34 15.47 -5.25 11.85
N THR A 35 16.40 -4.30 11.77
CA THR A 35 16.08 -2.89 11.51
C THR A 35 15.37 -2.70 10.17
N ALA A 36 15.77 -3.44 9.12
CA ALA A 36 15.07 -3.40 7.83
C ALA A 36 13.61 -3.88 7.91
N LYS A 37 13.29 -4.79 8.83
CA LYS A 37 11.93 -5.29 9.07
C LYS A 37 11.11 -4.27 9.86
N GLU A 38 11.67 -3.71 10.93
CA GLU A 38 11.02 -2.65 11.73
C GLU A 38 10.66 -1.43 10.87
N ILE A 39 11.56 -1.02 9.97
CA ILE A 39 11.29 0.09 9.04
C ILE A 39 10.10 -0.22 8.11
N ARG A 40 9.96 -1.46 7.66
CA ARG A 40 8.84 -1.90 6.81
C ARG A 40 7.54 -2.01 7.59
N GLU A 41 7.59 -2.45 8.84
CA GLU A 41 6.44 -2.47 9.74
C GLU A 41 5.92 -1.04 9.97
N MET A 42 6.81 -0.08 10.24
CA MET A 42 6.45 1.34 10.35
C MET A 42 5.95 1.96 9.03
N ALA A 43 6.35 1.42 7.88
CA ALA A 43 5.88 1.85 6.57
C ALA A 43 4.57 1.17 6.15
N ASN A 44 4.11 0.15 6.88
CA ASN A 44 2.93 -0.63 6.51
C ASN A 44 1.69 0.25 6.41
N GLU A 45 1.47 1.16 7.37
CA GLU A 45 0.33 2.09 7.34
C GLU A 45 0.30 2.95 6.06
N PHE A 46 1.46 3.40 5.60
CA PHE A 46 1.58 4.20 4.38
C PHE A 46 1.31 3.36 3.13
N VAL A 47 1.88 2.15 3.05
CA VAL A 47 1.67 1.26 1.90
C VAL A 47 0.22 0.78 1.80
N GLN A 48 -0.45 0.55 2.93
CA GLN A 48 -1.89 0.24 2.91
C GLN A 48 -2.72 1.44 2.45
N TRP A 49 -2.37 2.66 2.89
CA TRP A 49 -3.04 3.88 2.43
C TRP A 49 -2.93 4.08 0.92
N LEU A 50 -1.76 3.82 0.32
CA LEU A 50 -1.57 3.86 -1.13
C LEU A 50 -2.51 2.87 -1.86
N ARG A 51 -2.61 1.63 -1.37
CA ARG A 51 -3.48 0.60 -1.98
C ARG A 51 -4.95 0.97 -1.95
N THR A 52 -5.42 1.50 -0.82
CA THR A 52 -6.82 1.94 -0.69
C THR A 52 -7.13 3.16 -1.56
N ALA A 53 -6.13 4.03 -1.82
CA ALA A 53 -6.29 5.14 -2.75
C ALA A 53 -6.46 4.66 -4.20
N GLU A 54 -5.73 3.62 -4.61
CA GLU A 54 -5.91 2.97 -5.92
C GLU A 54 -7.32 2.36 -6.06
N GLU A 55 -7.79 1.61 -5.06
CA GLU A 55 -9.13 1.01 -5.07
C GLU A 55 -10.26 2.06 -5.06
N SER A 56 -10.10 3.19 -4.37
CA SER A 56 -11.13 4.26 -4.32
C SER A 56 -11.22 5.08 -5.61
N SER A 57 -10.26 4.98 -6.53
CA SER A 57 -10.29 5.67 -7.83
C SER A 57 -10.84 4.80 -8.96
N ASP A 58 -11.17 3.54 -8.68
CA ASP A 58 -11.72 2.57 -9.65
C ASP A 58 -13.21 2.22 -9.38
N GLU A 59 -13.87 2.89 -8.41
CA GLU A 59 -15.30 2.73 -8.10
C GLU A 59 -16.22 3.76 -8.82
N GLU A 60 -16.02 3.95 -10.12
CA GLU A 60 -17.04 4.49 -11.04
C GLU A 60 -17.17 3.61 -12.31
N ASP A 61 -17.64 2.36 -12.17
CA ASP A 61 -18.44 1.70 -13.24
C ASP A 61 -19.30 0.55 -12.68
N ASP A 62 -20.48 0.44 -13.29
CA ASP A 62 -21.71 -0.32 -13.02
C ASP A 62 -21.56 -1.85 -12.86
N ASP A 63 -22.37 -2.50 -12.01
CA ASP A 63 -23.55 -3.29 -12.45
C ASP A 63 -24.19 -4.12 -11.31
N ASP A 64 -25.53 -4.07 -11.31
CA ASP A 64 -26.53 -4.73 -10.48
C ASP A 64 -26.81 -6.13 -11.07
N ASP A 65 -26.66 -7.23 -10.30
CA ASP A 65 -27.58 -8.40 -10.35
C ASP A 65 -27.17 -9.56 -9.42
N ASN A 66 -27.99 -9.76 -8.38
CA ASN A 66 -28.58 -11.06 -7.99
C ASN A 66 -27.70 -12.21 -7.44
N LYS A 67 -27.73 -12.39 -6.11
CA LYS A 67 -28.15 -13.67 -5.51
C LYS A 67 -28.66 -13.56 -4.07
N LEU A 68 -29.98 -13.44 -3.90
CA LEU A 68 -30.67 -13.68 -2.63
C LEU A 68 -30.72 -15.19 -2.32
N PRO A 69 -30.29 -15.68 -1.15
CA PRO A 69 -30.67 -17.01 -0.68
C PRO A 69 -32.06 -17.01 0.00
N GLU A 70 -32.80 -18.10 -0.24
CA GLU A 70 -34.21 -18.36 0.10
C GLU A 70 -34.56 -18.34 1.61
N PRO A 71 -35.84 -18.05 1.97
CA PRO A 71 -36.31 -18.04 3.35
C PRO A 71 -36.60 -19.45 3.90
N GLN A 72 -36.36 -19.63 5.21
CA GLN A 72 -36.97 -20.68 6.05
C GLN A 72 -37.95 -20.01 7.02
#